data_AF-A0A7V3I4H0-F1
#
_entry.id   AF-A0A7V3I4H0-F1
#
_cell.length_a   1.000
_cell.length_b   1.000
_cell.length_c   1.000
_cell.angle_alpha   90.00
_cell.angle_beta   90.00
_cell.angle_gamma   90.00
#
_symmetry.space_group_name_H-M   'P 1'
#
loop_
_entity.id
_entity.type
_entity.pdbx_description
1 polymer ?
#
loop_
_entity_poly.entity_id
_entity_poly.type
_entity_poly.pdbx_seq_one_letter_code
_entity_poly.pdbx_strand_id
1 'polypeptide(L)'
;MFSYLRVAGRERNRLGFTLVELLVVIVVLAVLAAIVLPKFMDSSARSKESALKSDLKLIRNAISLFQADIGKYPNSLADLAETDPAKVKGADGAVVKAADWHGPYLDSVINDPISGAPFNYDKTTGKVTSSAAGNALDGTAYSTW
;
A
#
# COMPACT_ATOMS: atom_id res chain seq x y z
N MET A 1 -18.29 69.20 59.85
CA MET A 1 -17.00 68.72 59.32
C MET A 1 -17.09 67.22 59.20
N PHE A 2 -17.25 66.69 57.98
CA PHE A 2 -16.79 65.38 57.50
C PHE A 2 -17.46 65.12 56.14
N SER A 3 -16.83 65.66 55.10
CA SER A 3 -16.97 65.16 53.73
C SER A 3 -16.55 63.70 53.72
N TYR A 4 -17.43 62.81 53.27
CA TYR A 4 -17.02 61.46 52.87
C TYR A 4 -17.02 61.37 51.34
N LEU A 5 -15.83 61.03 50.84
CA LEU A 5 -15.51 60.85 49.44
C LEU A 5 -16.45 59.85 48.77
N ARG A 6 -17.00 60.26 47.63
CA ARG A 6 -17.65 59.36 46.68
C ARG A 6 -16.55 58.58 45.96
N VAL A 7 -16.43 57.29 46.25
CA VAL A 7 -15.59 56.36 45.47
C VAL A 7 -16.16 56.30 44.05
N ALA A 8 -15.40 56.82 43.08
CA ALA A 8 -15.70 56.66 41.67
C ALA A 8 -15.31 55.24 41.24
N GLY A 9 -16.31 54.37 41.07
CA GLY A 9 -16.11 53.06 40.46
C GLY A 9 -15.64 53.22 39.01
N ARG A 10 -14.48 52.65 38.67
CA ARG A 10 -14.05 52.49 37.28
C ARG A 10 -14.95 51.45 36.62
N GLU A 11 -15.86 51.89 35.77
CA GLU A 11 -16.56 51.07 34.78
C GLU A 11 -15.53 50.28 33.97
N ARG A 12 -15.42 48.98 34.22
CA ARG A 12 -14.62 48.08 33.36
C ARG A 12 -15.39 47.93 32.08
N ASN A 13 -14.89 48.55 31.02
CA ASN A 13 -15.44 48.45 29.67
C ASN A 13 -15.48 46.97 29.26
N ARG A 14 -16.65 46.34 29.41
CA ARG A 14 -16.90 44.97 28.95
C ARG A 14 -17.01 45.03 27.43
N LEU A 15 -15.91 44.79 26.74
CA LEU A 15 -15.90 44.58 25.29
C LEU A 15 -16.67 43.28 25.03
N GLY A 16 -17.92 43.41 24.59
CA GLY A 16 -18.77 42.30 24.19
C GLY A 16 -18.42 41.85 22.77
N PHE A 17 -18.49 40.53 22.55
CA PHE A 17 -18.33 39.92 21.22
C PHE A 17 -19.42 40.45 20.27
N THR A 18 -19.04 40.85 19.06
CA THR A 18 -20.01 41.25 18.04
C THR A 18 -20.53 40.03 17.27
N LEU A 19 -21.78 40.09 16.79
CA LEU A 19 -22.31 39.06 15.87
C LEU A 19 -21.48 38.96 14.59
N VAL A 20 -20.91 40.09 14.16
CA VAL A 20 -20.08 40.18 12.95
C VAL A 20 -18.76 39.42 13.14
N GLU A 21 -18.12 39.48 14.31
CA GLU A 21 -16.93 38.69 14.61
C GLU A 21 -17.18 37.18 14.50
N LEU A 22 -18.29 36.71 15.06
CA LEU A 22 -18.62 35.29 15.01
C LEU A 22 -18.97 34.85 13.57
N LEU A 23 -19.62 35.72 12.78
CA LEU A 23 -19.92 35.48 11.37
C LEU A 23 -18.64 35.31 10.54
N VAL A 24 -17.66 36.20 10.70
CA VAL A 24 -16.39 36.10 9.96
C VAL A 24 -15.63 34.82 10.34
N VAL A 25 -15.62 34.44 11.61
CA VAL A 25 -14.95 33.22 12.08
C VAL A 25 -15.55 31.97 11.45
N ILE A 26 -16.89 31.82 11.44
CA ILE A 26 -17.52 30.63 10.85
C ILE A 26 -17.32 30.57 9.33
N VAL A 27 -17.26 31.72 8.66
CA VAL A 27 -16.95 31.79 7.21
C VAL A 27 -15.53 31.30 6.94
N VAL A 28 -14.55 31.76 7.72
CA VAL A 28 -13.16 31.28 7.59
C VAL A 28 -13.06 29.79 7.90
N LEU A 29 -13.75 29.29 8.94
CA LEU A 29 -13.79 27.87 9.28
C LEU A 29 -14.43 27.03 8.16
N ALA A 30 -15.49 27.52 7.51
CA ALA A 30 -16.14 26.84 6.38
C ALA A 30 -15.20 26.72 5.17
N VAL A 31 -14.45 27.78 4.85
CA VAL A 31 -13.46 27.77 3.75
C VAL A 31 -12.31 26.81 4.06
N LEU A 32 -11.78 26.84 5.28
CA LEU A 32 -10.69 25.94 5.69
C LEU A 32 -11.14 24.47 5.67
N ALA A 33 -12.35 24.17 6.15
CA ALA A 33 -12.90 22.82 6.12
C ALA A 33 -13.05 22.26 4.70
N ALA A 34 -13.38 23.11 3.72
CA ALA A 34 -13.53 22.71 2.32
C ALA A 34 -12.20 22.31 1.65
N ILE A 35 -11.07 22.88 2.07
CA ILE A 35 -9.76 22.69 1.41
C ILE A 35 -8.97 21.50 1.98
N VAL A 36 -9.23 21.11 3.23
CA VAL A 36 -8.39 20.13 3.95
C VAL A 36 -8.65 18.67 3.55
N LEU A 37 -9.82 18.34 3.00
CA LEU A 37 -10.24 16.95 2.78
C LEU A 37 -9.55 16.17 1.62
N PRO A 38 -9.24 16.74 0.44
CA PRO A 38 -9.06 15.91 -0.76
C PRO A 38 -7.68 15.24 -0.94
N LYS A 39 -6.69 15.43 -0.05
CA LYS A 39 -5.30 15.05 -0.37
C LYS A 39 -4.78 13.70 0.14
N PHE A 40 -5.55 12.93 0.90
CA PHE A 40 -5.02 11.71 1.54
C PHE A 40 -5.30 10.39 0.82
N MET A 41 -6.18 10.36 -0.17
CA MET A 41 -6.61 9.09 -0.79
C MET A 41 -5.58 8.51 -1.77
N ASP A 42 -4.82 9.36 -2.47
CA ASP A 42 -3.93 8.89 -3.55
C ASP A 42 -2.58 8.35 -3.05
N SER A 43 -2.10 8.82 -1.89
CA SER A 43 -0.79 8.41 -1.38
C SER A 43 -0.76 6.93 -0.97
N SER A 44 -1.85 6.43 -0.38
CA SER A 44 -1.92 5.02 0.04
C SER A 44 -2.01 4.09 -1.16
N ALA A 45 -2.82 4.43 -2.17
CA ALA A 45 -2.93 3.67 -3.41
C ALA A 45 -1.58 3.60 -4.14
N ARG A 46 -0.88 4.72 -4.28
CA ARG A 46 0.44 4.78 -4.92
C ARG A 46 1.49 3.93 -4.20
N SER A 47 1.48 3.91 -2.86
CA SER A 47 2.37 3.06 -2.07
C SER A 47 2.10 1.57 -2.33
N LYS A 48 0.83 1.16 -2.40
CA LYS A 48 0.46 -0.23 -2.71
C LYS A 48 0.86 -0.64 -4.13
N GLU A 49 0.66 0.23 -5.13
CA GLU A 49 1.12 -0.05 -6.49
C GLU A 49 2.63 -0.16 -6.60
N SER A 50 3.37 0.67 -5.86
CA SER A 50 4.82 0.59 -5.81
C SER A 50 5.30 -0.72 -5.20
N ALA A 51 4.65 -1.17 -4.12
CA ALA A 51 4.91 -2.47 -3.51
C ALA A 51 4.60 -3.60 -4.51
N LEU A 52 3.42 -3.56 -5.16
CA LEU A 52 3.02 -4.55 -6.16
C LEU A 52 4.05 -4.72 -7.28
N LYS A 53 4.54 -3.62 -7.84
CA LYS A 53 5.57 -3.66 -8.90
C LYS A 53 6.89 -4.23 -8.42
N SER A 54 7.28 -3.92 -7.17
CA SER A 54 8.49 -4.48 -6.55
C SER A 54 8.35 -5.98 -6.33
N ASP A 55 7.23 -6.43 -5.76
CA ASP A 55 6.96 -7.84 -5.46
C ASP A 55 6.89 -8.67 -6.75
N LEU A 56 6.22 -8.17 -7.80
CA LEU A 56 6.19 -8.83 -9.10
C LEU A 56 7.60 -8.96 -9.70
N LYS A 57 8.44 -7.94 -9.58
CA LYS A 57 9.83 -8.01 -10.07
C LYS A 57 10.64 -9.05 -9.29
N LEU A 58 10.48 -9.08 -7.97
CA LEU A 58 11.15 -10.03 -7.09
C LEU A 58 10.75 -11.47 -7.43
N ILE A 59 9.45 -11.74 -7.60
CA ILE A 59 8.94 -13.07 -7.99
C ILE A 59 9.41 -13.45 -9.39
N ARG A 60 9.37 -12.54 -10.36
CA ARG A 60 9.86 -12.79 -11.75
C ARG A 60 11.33 -13.17 -11.77
N ASN A 61 12.14 -12.48 -10.98
CA ASN A 61 13.56 -12.80 -10.84
C ASN A 61 13.75 -14.20 -10.23
N ALA A 62 13.00 -14.53 -9.17
CA ALA A 62 13.06 -15.86 -8.55
C ALA A 62 12.64 -16.98 -9.52
N ILE A 63 11.57 -16.78 -10.31
CA ILE A 63 11.15 -17.71 -11.37
C ILE A 63 12.27 -17.89 -12.40
N SER A 64 12.92 -16.81 -12.80
CA SER A 64 14.01 -16.85 -13.79
C SER A 64 15.23 -17.59 -13.26
N LEU A 65 15.59 -17.40 -11.99
CA LEU A 65 16.67 -18.13 -11.33
C LEU A 65 16.35 -19.62 -11.22
N PHE A 66 15.14 -19.96 -10.76
CA PHE A 66 14.67 -21.35 -10.72
C PHE A 66 14.75 -22.01 -12.10
N GLN A 67 14.32 -21.30 -13.15
CA GLN A 67 14.40 -21.81 -14.52
C GLN A 67 15.84 -21.98 -14.98
N ALA A 68 16.76 -21.09 -14.61
CA ALA A 68 18.17 -21.21 -14.96
C ALA A 68 18.80 -22.47 -14.34
N ASP A 69 18.43 -22.80 -13.11
CA ASP A 69 18.97 -23.94 -12.37
C ASP A 69 18.35 -25.27 -12.82
N ILE A 70 17.02 -25.33 -12.88
CA ILE A 70 16.27 -26.58 -13.09
C ILE A 70 15.94 -26.80 -14.58
N GLY A 71 16.05 -25.76 -15.42
CA GLY A 71 15.66 -25.78 -16.82
C GLY A 71 14.14 -25.76 -17.05
N LYS A 72 13.35 -25.61 -15.98
CA LYS A 72 11.88 -25.64 -16.00
C LYS A 72 11.34 -24.54 -15.09
N TYR A 73 10.15 -24.05 -15.35
CA TYR A 73 9.46 -23.17 -14.41
C TYR A 73 9.04 -23.93 -13.14
N PRO A 74 8.89 -23.26 -11.99
CA PRO A 74 8.37 -23.90 -10.79
C PRO A 74 6.90 -24.32 -10.99
N ASN A 75 6.47 -25.40 -10.34
CA ASN A 75 5.07 -25.86 -10.44
C ASN A 75 4.10 -24.88 -9.80
N SER A 76 4.52 -24.20 -8.74
CA SER A 76 3.78 -23.18 -8.00
C SER A 76 4.73 -22.13 -7.42
N LEU A 77 4.20 -20.96 -7.03
CA LEU A 77 5.02 -19.94 -6.35
C LEU A 77 5.52 -20.41 -4.97
N ALA A 78 4.85 -21.40 -4.36
CA ALA A 78 5.29 -21.97 -3.09
C ALA A 78 6.61 -22.74 -3.22
N ASP A 79 6.86 -23.36 -4.39
CA ASP A 79 8.11 -24.08 -4.67
C ASP A 79 9.35 -23.16 -4.64
N LEU A 80 9.16 -21.85 -4.83
CA LEU A 80 10.25 -20.87 -4.79
C LEU A 80 10.70 -20.55 -3.36
N ALA A 81 9.82 -20.72 -2.36
CA ALA A 81 10.12 -20.46 -0.95
C ALA A 81 10.39 -21.74 -0.15
N GLU A 82 10.30 -22.90 -0.78
CA GLU A 82 10.56 -24.18 -0.14
C GLU A 82 12.07 -24.38 0.08
N THR A 83 12.41 -24.92 1.24
CA THR A 83 13.80 -25.14 1.68
C THR A 83 14.27 -26.58 1.48
N ASP A 84 13.33 -27.51 1.32
CA ASP A 84 13.60 -28.92 1.06
C ASP A 84 13.43 -29.24 -0.44
N PRO A 85 14.52 -29.52 -1.18
CA PRO A 85 14.45 -29.80 -2.60
C PRO A 85 13.59 -31.04 -2.93
N ALA A 86 13.37 -31.96 -1.98
CA ALA A 86 12.51 -33.12 -2.21
C ALA A 86 11.01 -32.77 -2.38
N LYS A 87 10.61 -31.56 -1.96
CA LYS A 87 9.24 -31.06 -2.08
C LYS A 87 9.04 -30.12 -3.26
N VAL A 88 10.14 -29.59 -3.79
CA VAL A 88 10.16 -28.65 -4.90
C VAL A 88 9.89 -29.36 -6.21
N LYS A 89 8.94 -28.85 -7.00
CA LYS A 89 8.56 -29.42 -8.30
C LYS A 89 8.75 -28.44 -9.46
N GLY A 90 9.20 -28.97 -10.60
CA GLY A 90 9.14 -28.28 -11.88
C GLY A 90 7.74 -28.30 -12.48
N ALA A 91 7.51 -27.51 -13.54
CA ALA A 91 6.20 -27.36 -14.20
C ALA A 91 5.60 -28.69 -14.71
N ASP A 92 6.45 -29.69 -14.97
CA ASP A 92 6.07 -31.06 -15.34
C ASP A 92 5.60 -31.93 -14.16
N GLY A 93 5.64 -31.39 -12.95
CA GLY A 93 5.23 -32.07 -11.71
C GLY A 93 6.28 -33.02 -11.14
N ALA A 94 7.43 -33.17 -11.79
CA ALA A 94 8.55 -33.94 -11.29
C ALA A 94 9.26 -33.18 -10.17
N VAL A 95 9.70 -33.93 -9.14
CA VAL A 95 10.55 -33.39 -8.08
C VAL A 95 11.91 -33.00 -8.68
N VAL A 96 12.43 -31.85 -8.27
CA VAL A 96 13.73 -31.37 -8.74
C VAL A 96 14.86 -32.26 -8.23
N LYS A 97 15.95 -32.32 -8.98
CA LYS A 97 17.15 -33.03 -8.53
C LYS A 97 17.87 -32.12 -7.53
N ALA A 98 18.17 -32.65 -6.35
CA ALA A 98 18.87 -31.89 -5.30
C ALA A 98 20.25 -31.38 -5.74
N ALA A 99 20.92 -32.06 -6.68
CA ALA A 99 22.21 -31.64 -7.21
C ALA A 99 22.15 -30.39 -8.10
N ASP A 100 21.00 -30.13 -8.73
CA ASP A 100 20.82 -29.02 -9.67
C ASP A 100 20.16 -27.80 -9.01
N TRP A 101 19.68 -27.93 -7.77
CA TRP A 101 18.89 -26.93 -7.06
C TRP A 101 19.75 -26.07 -6.11
N HIS A 102 19.66 -24.74 -6.23
CA HIS A 102 20.38 -23.79 -5.36
C HIS A 102 19.44 -22.87 -4.57
N GLY A 103 18.17 -23.25 -4.42
CA GLY A 103 17.19 -22.47 -3.67
C GLY A 103 17.43 -22.46 -2.15
N PRO A 104 16.51 -21.86 -1.37
CA PRO A 104 15.27 -21.23 -1.82
C PRO A 104 15.53 -19.94 -2.63
N TYR A 105 14.61 -19.64 -3.55
CA TYR A 105 14.70 -18.45 -4.41
C TYR A 105 13.87 -17.28 -3.88
N LEU A 106 13.04 -17.52 -2.86
CA LEU A 106 12.26 -16.55 -2.11
C LEU A 106 12.34 -16.87 -0.61
N ASP A 107 12.39 -15.84 0.24
CA ASP A 107 12.34 -16.05 1.70
C ASP A 107 10.94 -16.49 2.18
N SER A 108 9.89 -16.01 1.51
CA SER A 108 8.51 -16.38 1.79
C SER A 108 7.62 -16.08 0.59
N VAL A 109 6.46 -16.74 0.51
CA VAL A 109 5.46 -16.42 -0.51
C VAL A 109 4.78 -15.10 -0.14
N ILE A 110 4.93 -14.10 -1.00
CA ILE A 110 4.33 -12.77 -0.83
C ILE A 110 2.96 -12.76 -1.49
N ASN A 111 1.97 -12.17 -0.82
CA ASN A 111 0.64 -11.93 -1.39
C ASN A 111 0.59 -10.59 -2.10
N ASP A 112 -0.31 -10.48 -3.08
CA ASP A 112 -0.58 -9.25 -3.79
C ASP A 112 -1.03 -8.15 -2.81
N PRO A 113 -0.32 -7.01 -2.68
CA PRO A 113 -0.61 -5.98 -1.69
C PRO A 113 -1.90 -5.18 -1.99
N ILE A 114 -2.48 -5.33 -3.18
CA ILE A 114 -3.72 -4.67 -3.59
C ILE A 114 -4.92 -5.60 -3.32
N SER A 115 -4.85 -6.86 -3.75
CA SER A 115 -5.95 -7.81 -3.56
C SER A 115 -5.94 -8.51 -2.18
N GLY A 116 -4.77 -8.62 -1.55
CA GLY A 116 -4.52 -9.42 -0.35
C GLY A 116 -4.45 -10.93 -0.61
N ALA A 117 -4.62 -11.37 -1.85
CA ALA A 117 -4.61 -12.77 -2.26
C ALA A 117 -3.28 -13.15 -2.94
N PRO A 118 -2.99 -14.45 -3.14
CA PRO A 118 -1.82 -14.87 -3.92
C PRO A 118 -1.85 -14.29 -5.34
N PHE A 119 -0.67 -14.15 -5.94
CA PHE A 119 -0.52 -13.73 -7.34
C PHE A 119 -1.07 -14.80 -8.31
N ASN A 120 -1.51 -14.35 -9.48
CA ASN A 120 -1.83 -15.25 -10.58
C ASN A 120 -0.53 -15.76 -11.19
N TYR A 121 -0.38 -17.08 -11.28
CA TYR A 121 0.83 -17.70 -11.83
C TYR A 121 0.47 -18.79 -12.84
N ASP A 122 1.08 -18.70 -14.02
CA ASP A 122 1.01 -19.72 -15.06
C ASP A 122 2.35 -20.45 -15.16
N LYS A 123 2.37 -21.69 -14.66
CA LYS A 123 3.55 -22.56 -14.69
C LYS A 123 4.01 -22.98 -16.08
N THR A 124 3.15 -22.85 -17.09
CA THR A 124 3.47 -23.23 -18.48
C THR A 124 4.33 -22.16 -19.12
N THR A 125 4.02 -20.89 -18.84
CA THR A 125 4.69 -19.72 -19.42
C THR A 125 5.66 -19.05 -18.44
N GLY A 126 5.64 -19.44 -17.16
CA GLY A 126 6.37 -18.76 -16.09
C GLY A 126 5.81 -17.37 -15.78
N LYS A 127 4.66 -17.00 -16.35
CA LYS A 127 4.09 -15.66 -16.22
C LYS A 127 3.43 -15.51 -14.86
N VAL A 128 3.82 -14.46 -14.13
CA VAL A 128 3.14 -14.00 -12.91
C VAL A 128 2.49 -12.65 -13.16
N THR A 129 1.24 -12.49 -12.71
CA THR A 129 0.50 -11.22 -12.77
C THR A 129 -0.23 -10.94 -11.46
N SER A 130 -0.62 -9.67 -11.25
CA SER A 130 -1.47 -9.29 -10.11
C SER A 130 -2.80 -10.03 -10.14
N SER A 131 -3.31 -10.35 -8.95
CA SER A 131 -4.66 -10.90 -8.73
C SER A 131 -5.70 -9.83 -8.42
N ALA A 132 -5.29 -8.56 -8.34
CA ALA A 132 -6.20 -7.45 -8.11
C ALA A 132 -7.16 -7.22 -9.28
N ALA A 133 -8.41 -6.92 -8.92
CA ALA A 133 -9.42 -6.48 -9.87
C ALA A 133 -9.29 -4.96 -10.12
N GLY A 134 -9.71 -4.52 -11.30
CA GLY A 134 -9.74 -3.11 -11.68
C GLY A 134 -8.43 -2.58 -12.24
N ASN A 135 -8.25 -1.27 -12.13
CA ASN A 135 -7.21 -0.53 -12.82
C ASN A 135 -6.32 0.21 -11.83
N ALA A 136 -5.07 0.37 -12.23
CA ALA A 136 -4.09 1.22 -11.60
C ALA A 136 -4.40 2.71 -11.78
N LEU A 137 -3.68 3.54 -11.04
CA LEU A 137 -3.71 5.00 -11.10
C LEU A 137 -3.38 5.56 -12.50
N ASP A 138 -2.67 4.78 -13.32
CA ASP A 138 -2.36 5.11 -14.72
C ASP A 138 -3.42 4.61 -15.72
N GLY A 139 -4.50 3.99 -15.23
CA GLY A 139 -5.61 3.45 -16.03
C GLY A 139 -5.36 2.06 -16.62
N THR A 140 -4.18 1.47 -16.45
CA THR A 140 -3.92 0.10 -16.92
C THR A 140 -4.54 -0.93 -15.97
N ALA A 141 -4.99 -2.07 -16.49
CA ALA A 141 -5.60 -3.11 -15.65
C ALA A 141 -4.51 -3.86 -14.86
N TYR A 142 -4.72 -4.10 -13.57
CA TYR A 142 -3.74 -4.82 -12.74
C TYR A 142 -3.43 -6.23 -13.26
N SER A 143 -4.40 -6.90 -13.88
CA SER A 143 -4.21 -8.22 -14.51
C SER A 143 -3.16 -8.24 -15.64
N THR A 144 -2.78 -7.06 -16.16
CA THR A 144 -1.72 -6.90 -17.17
C THR A 144 -0.33 -6.71 -16.58
N TRP A 145 -0.25 -6.41 -15.28
CA TRP A 145 0.99 -6.08 -14.59
C TRP A 145 1.81 -7.28 -14.21
#